data_AF-A0A3C1PUZ8-F1
#
_entry.id   AF-A0A3C1PUZ8-F1
#
_cell.length_a   1.000
_cell.length_b   1.000
_cell.length_c   1.000
_cell.angle_alpha   90.00
_cell.angle_beta   90.00
_cell.angle_gamma   90.00
#
_symmetry.space_group_name_H-M   'P 1'
#
loop_
_entity.id
_entity.type
_entity.pdbx_description
1 polymer ?
#
loop_
_entity_poly.entity_id
_entity_poly.type
_entity_poly.pdbx_seq_one_letter_code
_entity_poly.pdbx_strand_id
1 'polypeptide(L)'
;GAVAERMKLMAFLAFAVVFTGFIYPIQGSWSWGGGFLSEAGFSDFAGSGIVHMCGAAAALAGVIVLGARKGKYGPNGEINAIPGANMPLATLGTFILWLGWFGFNGG
;
A
#
# COMPACT_ATOMS: atom_id res chain seq x y z
N GLY A 1 -3.92 0.91 -6.17
CA GLY A 1 -3.27 -0.40 -6.44
C GLY A 1 -4.18 -1.55 -6.05
N ALA A 2 -3.86 -2.24 -4.96
CA ALA A 2 -4.45 -3.54 -4.55
C ALA A 2 -5.98 -3.65 -4.58
N VAL A 3 -6.72 -2.55 -4.35
CA VAL A 3 -8.18 -2.56 -4.26
C VAL A 3 -8.93 -2.23 -5.57
N ALA A 4 -8.21 -1.97 -6.66
CA ALA A 4 -8.76 -1.57 -7.96
C ALA A 4 -9.79 -2.57 -8.53
N GLU A 5 -10.57 -2.11 -9.52
CA GLU A 5 -11.60 -2.88 -10.27
C GLU A 5 -12.84 -3.33 -9.48
N ARG A 6 -12.81 -3.44 -8.13
CA ARG A 6 -14.03 -3.74 -7.33
C ARG A 6 -14.30 -2.87 -6.09
N MET A 7 -13.48 -1.88 -5.77
CA MET A 7 -13.79 -0.90 -4.70
C MET A 7 -14.58 0.29 -5.26
N LYS A 8 -15.62 0.74 -4.55
CA LYS A 8 -16.34 1.99 -4.88
C LYS A 8 -15.45 3.20 -4.59
N LEU A 9 -15.43 4.19 -5.49
CA LEU A 9 -14.59 5.39 -5.35
C LEU A 9 -14.81 6.13 -4.01
N MET A 10 -16.06 6.36 -3.62
CA MET A 10 -16.36 7.06 -2.35
C MET A 10 -15.88 6.29 -1.11
N ALA A 11 -15.90 4.95 -1.14
CA ALA A 11 -15.34 4.13 -0.06
C ALA A 11 -13.80 4.24 -0.03
N PHE A 12 -13.16 4.32 -1.20
CA PHE A 12 -11.71 4.53 -1.29
C PHE A 12 -11.30 5.92 -0.78
N LEU A 13 -12.04 6.98 -1.12
CA LEU A 13 -11.77 8.34 -0.64
C LEU A 13 -11.97 8.47 0.87
N ALA A 14 -13.08 7.92 1.41
CA ALA A 14 -13.32 7.90 2.85
C ALA A 14 -12.22 7.12 3.60
N PHE A 15 -11.83 5.96 3.08
CA PHE A 15 -10.69 5.19 3.61
C PHE A 15 -9.39 5.99 3.56
N ALA A 16 -9.10 6.68 2.46
CA ALA A 16 -7.88 7.47 2.31
C ALA A 16 -7.79 8.59 3.36
N VAL A 17 -8.89 9.35 3.58
CA VAL A 17 -8.95 10.40 4.60
C VAL A 17 -8.72 9.84 6.01
N VAL A 18 -9.34 8.72 6.37
CA VAL A 18 -9.14 8.09 7.68
C VAL A 18 -7.72 7.54 7.84
N PHE A 19 -7.18 6.92 6.78
CA PHE A 19 -5.86 6.33 6.81
C PHE A 19 -4.76 7.38 6.92
N THR A 20 -4.78 8.44 6.10
CA THR A 20 -3.76 9.50 6.14
C THR A 20 -3.96 10.50 7.26
N GLY A 21 -5.21 10.73 7.71
CA GLY A 21 -5.51 11.67 8.80
C GLY A 21 -5.28 11.10 10.19
N PHE A 22 -5.37 9.77 10.38
CA PHE A 22 -5.29 9.14 11.70
C PHE A 22 -4.31 7.97 11.74
N ILE A 23 -4.54 6.92 10.94
CA ILE A 23 -3.81 5.63 11.10
C ILE A 23 -2.31 5.81 10.85
N TYR A 24 -1.95 6.38 9.70
CA TYR A 24 -0.57 6.62 9.30
C TYR A 24 0.19 7.58 10.24
N PRO A 25 -0.30 8.79 10.59
CA PRO A 25 0.43 9.69 11.48
C PRO A 25 0.57 9.16 12.91
N ILE A 26 -0.46 8.50 13.46
CA ILE A 26 -0.38 7.87 14.80
C ILE A 26 0.69 6.78 14.80
N GLN A 27 0.63 5.82 13.86
CA GLN A 27 1.62 4.75 13.76
C GLN A 27 3.04 5.29 13.49
N GLY A 28 3.18 6.30 12.62
CA GLY A 28 4.47 6.93 12.33
C GLY A 28 5.08 7.63 13.54
N SER A 29 4.27 8.27 14.38
CA SER A 29 4.72 8.95 15.60
C SER A 29 5.41 8.01 16.60
N TRP A 30 5.07 6.72 16.60
CA TRP A 30 5.71 5.73 17.48
C TRP A 30 7.21 5.60 17.24
N SER A 31 7.69 5.94 16.03
CA SER A 31 9.11 5.93 15.65
C SER A 31 9.61 7.32 15.28
N TRP A 32 9.19 7.87 14.13
CA TRP A 32 9.66 9.19 13.65
C TRP A 32 9.14 10.38 14.49
N GLY A 33 8.17 10.16 15.38
CA GLY A 33 7.73 11.15 16.37
C GLY A 33 8.38 11.02 17.74
N GLY A 34 9.38 10.14 17.91
CA GLY A 34 10.06 9.92 19.19
C GLY A 34 9.26 9.11 20.21
N GLY A 35 8.28 8.30 19.77
CA GLY A 35 7.51 7.42 20.65
C GLY A 35 8.21 6.10 21.01
N PHE A 36 7.42 5.17 21.58
CA PHE A 36 7.92 3.95 22.22
C PHE A 36 8.76 3.00 21.31
N LEU A 37 8.59 3.03 19.99
CA LEU A 37 9.46 2.23 19.09
C LEU A 37 10.84 2.87 19.00
N SER A 38 10.92 4.19 18.95
CA SER A 38 12.19 4.93 18.99
C SER A 38 12.92 4.68 20.31
N GLU A 39 12.21 4.75 21.45
CA GLU A 39 12.75 4.43 22.78
C GLU A 39 13.24 2.97 22.88
N ALA A 40 12.56 2.04 22.21
CA ALA A 40 12.97 0.63 22.11
C ALA A 40 14.11 0.36 21.11
N GLY A 41 14.68 1.40 20.47
CA GLY A 41 15.78 1.27 19.52
C GLY A 41 15.38 0.75 18.13
N PHE A 42 14.09 0.81 17.77
CA PHE A 42 13.64 0.50 16.42
C PHE A 42 14.25 1.49 15.41
N SER A 43 14.74 0.96 14.29
CA SER A 43 15.33 1.75 13.21
C SER A 43 14.61 1.48 11.90
N ASP A 44 14.06 2.53 11.31
CA ASP A 44 13.49 2.53 9.98
C ASP A 44 13.84 3.86 9.29
N PHE A 45 14.84 3.79 8.42
CA PHE A 45 15.50 4.95 7.83
C PHE A 45 14.58 5.74 6.89
N ALA A 46 13.95 5.06 5.93
CA ALA A 46 13.09 5.67 4.90
C ALA A 46 11.66 5.08 4.90
N GLY A 47 11.25 4.33 5.93
CA GLY A 47 9.86 3.90 6.07
C GLY A 47 9.54 2.54 5.44
N SER A 48 10.47 1.59 5.48
CA SER A 48 10.20 0.19 5.11
C SER A 48 9.04 -0.41 5.93
N GLY A 49 9.01 -0.14 7.24
CA GLY A 49 7.87 -0.40 8.11
C GLY A 49 6.83 0.73 8.04
N ILE A 50 7.28 1.96 8.29
CA ILE A 50 6.40 3.11 8.56
C ILE A 50 5.56 3.51 7.35
N VAL A 51 6.11 3.45 6.13
CA VAL A 51 5.41 3.79 4.89
C VAL A 51 4.92 2.52 4.19
N HIS A 52 5.85 1.63 3.83
CA HIS A 52 5.55 0.51 2.94
C HIS A 52 4.77 -0.61 3.65
N MET A 53 5.19 -1.06 4.83
CA MET A 53 4.47 -2.10 5.57
C MET A 53 3.11 -1.59 6.09
N CYS A 54 3.03 -0.34 6.56
CA CYS A 54 1.76 0.29 6.97
C CYS A 54 0.75 0.32 5.81
N GLY A 55 1.17 0.81 4.63
CA GLY A 55 0.35 0.78 3.42
C GLY A 55 0.01 -0.63 2.94
N ALA A 56 0.92 -1.60 3.05
CA ALA A 56 0.70 -2.99 2.69
C ALA A 56 -0.29 -3.70 3.62
N ALA A 57 -0.22 -3.46 4.94
CA ALA A 57 -1.16 -4.00 5.93
C ALA A 57 -2.57 -3.45 5.71
N ALA A 58 -2.71 -2.15 5.44
CA ALA A 58 -3.99 -1.54 5.13
C ALA A 58 -4.56 -2.02 3.79
N ALA A 59 -3.71 -2.24 2.78
CA ALA A 59 -4.09 -2.88 1.52
C ALA A 59 -4.52 -4.34 1.74
N LEU A 60 -3.84 -5.10 2.59
CA LEU A 60 -4.19 -6.48 2.95
C LEU A 60 -5.57 -6.56 3.61
N ALA A 61 -5.83 -5.73 4.62
CA ALA A 61 -7.14 -5.62 5.25
C ALA A 61 -8.23 -5.26 4.21
N GLY A 62 -7.94 -4.30 3.32
CA GLY A 62 -8.84 -3.91 2.24
C GLY A 62 -9.15 -5.05 1.25
N VAL A 63 -8.19 -5.90 0.89
CA VAL A 63 -8.44 -7.04 -0.02
C VAL A 63 -9.10 -8.24 0.66
N ILE A 64 -8.88 -8.45 1.97
CA ILE A 64 -9.60 -9.45 2.75
C ILE A 64 -11.10 -9.10 2.79
N VAL A 65 -11.44 -7.85 3.11
CA VAL A 65 -12.85 -7.39 3.17
C VAL A 65 -13.52 -7.36 1.79
N LEU A 66 -12.82 -6.92 0.74
CA LEU A 66 -13.38 -6.84 -0.62
C LEU A 66 -13.38 -8.18 -1.37
N GLY A 67 -12.64 -9.18 -0.90
CA GLY A 67 -12.50 -10.48 -1.54
C GLY A 67 -11.74 -10.45 -2.88
N ALA A 68 -11.67 -11.62 -3.54
CA ALA A 68 -11.00 -11.77 -4.83
C ALA A 68 -11.71 -10.99 -5.95
N ARG A 69 -10.96 -10.66 -7.02
CA ARG A 69 -11.55 -10.14 -8.26
C ARG A 69 -12.43 -11.20 -8.91
N LYS A 70 -13.55 -10.80 -9.53
CA LYS A 70 -14.41 -11.72 -10.30
C LYS A 70 -13.58 -12.42 -11.38
N GLY A 71 -13.76 -13.73 -11.53
CA GLY A 71 -13.02 -14.55 -12.47
C GLY A 71 -11.54 -14.83 -12.11
N LYS A 72 -11.00 -14.28 -11.01
CA LYS A 72 -9.61 -14.56 -10.60
C LYS A 72 -9.37 -16.02 -10.19
N TYR A 73 -10.40 -16.64 -9.60
CA TYR A 73 -10.40 -18.04 -9.19
C TYR A 73 -11.60 -18.75 -9.81
N GLY A 74 -11.38 -19.96 -10.33
CA GLY A 74 -12.43 -20.85 -10.84
C GLY A 74 -13.13 -21.64 -9.73
N PRO A 75 -14.20 -22.40 -10.08
CA PRO A 75 -15.00 -23.14 -9.11
C PRO A 75 -14.25 -24.28 -8.41
N ASN A 76 -13.15 -24.78 -8.99
CA ASN A 76 -12.30 -25.82 -8.41
C ASN A 76 -10.96 -25.25 -7.90
N GLY A 77 -10.85 -23.92 -7.74
CA GLY A 77 -9.65 -23.24 -7.27
C GLY A 77 -8.63 -22.88 -8.36
N GLU A 78 -9.00 -23.00 -9.64
CA GLU A 78 -8.13 -22.68 -10.78
C GLU A 78 -7.69 -21.20 -10.74
N ILE A 79 -6.38 -20.95 -10.91
CA ILE A 79 -5.84 -19.59 -10.84
C ILE A 79 -5.81 -18.97 -12.25
N ASN A 80 -6.77 -18.09 -12.53
CA ASN A 80 -6.79 -17.36 -13.80
C ASN A 80 -5.83 -16.17 -13.76
N ALA A 81 -5.01 -16.01 -14.80
CA ALA A 81 -4.21 -14.81 -14.98
C ALA A 81 -5.11 -13.63 -15.37
N ILE A 82 -4.89 -12.47 -14.75
CA ILE A 82 -5.50 -11.20 -15.18
C ILE A 82 -4.33 -10.32 -15.65
N PRO A 83 -4.03 -10.29 -16.96
CA PRO A 83 -2.85 -9.62 -17.50
C PRO A 83 -2.94 -8.10 -17.35
N GLY A 84 -1.79 -7.42 -17.37
CA GLY A 84 -1.72 -5.96 -17.34
C GLY A 84 -2.29 -5.34 -18.61
N ALA A 85 -3.16 -4.33 -18.46
CA ALA A 85 -3.83 -3.69 -19.59
C ALA A 85 -2.90 -2.86 -20.50
N ASN A 86 -1.76 -2.39 -19.99
CA ASN A 86 -0.78 -1.62 -20.75
C ASN A 86 0.63 -1.76 -20.13
N MET A 87 1.47 -2.62 -20.72
CA MET A 87 2.83 -2.87 -20.24
C MET A 87 3.77 -1.65 -20.40
N PRO A 88 3.79 -0.92 -21.54
CA PRO A 88 4.56 0.33 -21.65
C PRO A 88 4.25 1.35 -20.55
N LEU A 89 2.98 1.54 -20.19
CA LEU A 89 2.58 2.45 -19.12
C LEU A 89 3.01 1.95 -17.73
N ALA A 90 2.96 0.64 -17.49
CA ALA A 90 3.50 0.04 -16.27
C ALA A 90 5.02 0.26 -16.15
N THR A 91 5.76 0.07 -17.25
CA THR A 91 7.21 0.36 -17.32
C THR A 91 7.53 1.83 -17.05
N LEU A 92 6.77 2.76 -17.63
CA LEU A 92 6.91 4.19 -17.33
C LEU A 92 6.65 4.48 -15.83
N GLY A 93 5.61 3.87 -15.26
CA GLY A 93 5.33 3.95 -13.82
C GLY A 93 6.49 3.46 -12.96
N THR A 94 7.12 2.34 -13.34
CA THR A 94 8.33 1.83 -12.67
C THR A 94 9.50 2.82 -12.73
N PHE A 95 9.76 3.44 -13.89
CA PHE A 95 10.82 4.45 -14.01
C PHE A 95 10.55 5.69 -13.15
N ILE A 96 9.30 6.16 -13.08
CA ILE A 96 8.91 7.29 -12.22
C ILE A 96 9.10 6.94 -10.74
N LEU A 97 8.64 5.75 -10.31
CA LEU A 97 8.81 5.27 -8.94
C LEU A 97 10.28 5.11 -8.57
N TRP A 98 11.09 4.50 -9.44
CA TRP A 98 12.51 4.30 -9.21
C TRP A 98 13.29 5.62 -9.13
N LEU A 99 13.01 6.58 -10.02
CA LEU A 99 13.61 7.91 -9.97
C LEU A 99 13.23 8.65 -8.67
N GLY A 100 11.94 8.61 -8.30
CA GLY A 100 11.46 9.18 -7.04
C GLY A 100 12.08 8.52 -5.80
N TRP A 101 12.45 7.23 -5.89
CA TRP A 101 13.03 6.48 -4.79
C TRP A 101 14.41 7.00 -4.36
N PHE A 102 15.18 7.64 -5.25
CA PHE A 102 16.43 8.30 -4.88
C PHE A 102 16.18 9.49 -3.94
N GLY A 103 15.13 10.28 -4.18
CA GLY A 103 14.72 11.36 -3.28
C GLY A 103 14.07 10.85 -1.99
N PHE A 104 13.34 9.74 -2.07
CA PHE A 104 12.69 9.11 -0.91
C PHE A 104 13.69 8.48 0.09
N ASN A 105 14.80 7.92 -0.41
CA ASN A 105 15.85 7.34 0.44
C ASN A 105 16.99 8.32 0.76
N GLY A 106 17.24 9.33 -0.09
CA GLY A 106 18.41 10.22 0.02
C GLY A 106 18.10 11.64 0.51
N GLY A 107 16.83 11.94 0.79
CA GLY A 107 16.36 13.23 1.33
C GLY A 107 16.24 13.27 2.85
#